data_AF-A0A496T3H1-F1
#
_entry.id   AF-A0A496T3H1-F1
#
_cell.length_a   1.000
_cell.length_b   1.000
_cell.length_c   1.000
_cell.angle_alpha   90.00
_cell.angle_beta   90.00
_cell.angle_gamma   90.00
#
_symmetry.space_group_name_H-M   'P 1'
#
loop_
_entity.id
_entity.type
_entity.pdbx_description
1 polymer ?
#
loop_
_entity_poly.entity_id
_entity_poly.type
_entity_poly.pdbx_seq_one_letter_code
_entity_poly.pdbx_strand_id
1 'polypeptide(L)'
;TLIAVLSQTLIPRIDVRGRIAAFEFMVVTNAIANLIRDNKVYRIPSSIQTGKKFEMRLLDEHLFQLVVDGKIDAKDALDQAHEPSALQQKIEAYRKGQITLPQREEAAEAQTQQEDTTVLRR
;
A
#
# COMPACT_ATOMS: atom_id res chain seq x y z
N THR A 1 22.40 -8.93 1.42
CA THR A 1 21.66 -7.86 2.14
C THR A 1 20.21 -7.93 1.71
N LEU A 2 19.26 -7.69 2.62
CA LEU A 2 17.85 -7.56 2.28
C LEU A 2 17.64 -6.17 1.65
N ILE A 3 16.96 -6.13 0.50
CA ILE A 3 16.74 -4.89 -0.27
C ILE A 3 15.31 -4.39 -0.09
N ALA A 4 14.33 -5.28 -0.21
CA ALA A 4 12.92 -4.99 -0.03
C ALA A 4 12.14 -6.27 0.32
N VAL A 5 10.92 -6.10 0.80
CA VAL A 5 9.94 -7.15 1.06
C VAL A 5 8.62 -6.73 0.42
N LEU A 6 8.02 -7.64 -0.33
CA LEU A 6 6.65 -7.55 -0.83
C LEU A 6 5.88 -8.72 -0.23
N SER A 7 4.86 -8.41 0.58
CA SER A 7 3.94 -9.40 1.13
C SER A 7 2.60 -9.25 0.42
N GLN A 8 2.03 -10.35 -0.10
CA GLN A 8 0.81 -10.30 -0.89
C GLN A 8 -0.22 -11.34 -0.45
N THR A 9 -1.49 -10.98 -0.60
CA THR A 9 -2.65 -11.84 -0.41
C THR A 9 -3.60 -11.70 -1.59
N LEU A 10 -4.12 -12.82 -2.09
CA LEU A 10 -5.06 -12.84 -3.22
C LEU A 10 -6.51 -12.87 -2.73
N ILE A 11 -7.29 -11.89 -3.15
CA ILE A 11 -8.67 -11.69 -2.72
C ILE A 11 -9.61 -11.84 -3.94
N PRO A 12 -10.75 -12.54 -3.80
CA PRO A 12 -11.74 -12.61 -4.87
C PRO A 12 -12.20 -11.21 -5.28
N ARG A 13 -12.31 -11.00 -6.59
CA ARG A 13 -12.83 -9.74 -7.12
C ARG A 13 -14.35 -9.79 -7.20
N ILE A 14 -14.97 -8.64 -6.92
CA ILE A 14 -16.42 -8.46 -7.09
C ILE A 14 -16.77 -7.78 -8.41
N ASP A 15 -15.81 -7.09 -9.04
CA ASP A 15 -16.04 -6.36 -10.29
C ASP A 15 -15.87 -7.23 -11.54
N VAL A 16 -14.94 -8.18 -11.52
CA VAL A 16 -14.68 -9.11 -12.63
C VAL A 16 -14.33 -10.49 -12.10
N ARG A 17 -14.46 -11.51 -12.94
CA ARG A 17 -14.03 -12.88 -12.60
C ARG A 17 -12.51 -12.90 -12.36
N GLY A 18 -12.10 -13.39 -11.19
CA GLY A 18 -10.69 -13.60 -10.87
C GLY A 18 -10.36 -13.21 -9.44
N ARG A 19 -9.08 -12.95 -9.19
CA ARG A 19 -8.55 -12.46 -7.92
C ARG A 19 -7.67 -11.24 -8.14
N ILE A 20 -7.57 -10.38 -7.13
CA ILE A 20 -6.65 -9.24 -7.11
C ILE A 20 -5.68 -9.39 -5.94
N ALA A 21 -4.43 -8.96 -6.12
CA ALA A 21 -3.45 -8.93 -5.06
C ALA A 21 -3.60 -7.66 -4.23
N ALA A 22 -3.92 -7.84 -2.94
CA ALA A 22 -3.62 -6.83 -1.93
C ALA A 22 -2.18 -7.08 -1.43
N PHE A 23 -1.44 -6.03 -1.14
CA PHE A 23 -0.04 -6.17 -0.74
C PHE A 23 0.43 -5.08 0.21
N GLU A 24 1.41 -5.46 1.02
CA GLU A 24 2.30 -4.60 1.78
C GLU A 24 3.67 -4.56 1.11
N PHE A 25 4.24 -3.37 0.99
CA PHE A 25 5.54 -3.16 0.37
C PHE A 25 6.46 -2.33 1.27
N MET A 26 7.68 -2.83 1.46
CA MET A 26 8.71 -2.20 2.27
C MET A 26 10.07 -2.28 1.58
N VAL A 27 10.71 -1.13 1.35
CA VAL A 27 12.14 -1.05 0.99
C VAL A 27 12.98 -0.98 2.27
N VAL A 28 14.09 -1.71 2.33
CA VAL A 28 14.98 -1.71 3.49
C VAL A 28 15.86 -0.46 3.48
N THR A 29 15.43 0.57 4.20
CA THR A 29 16.24 1.77 4.45
C THR A 29 17.25 1.53 5.58
N ASN A 30 18.22 2.44 5.74
CA ASN A 30 19.14 2.41 6.89
C ASN A 30 18.40 2.41 8.25
N ALA A 31 17.30 3.16 8.35
CA ALA A 31 16.48 3.19 9.56
C ALA A 31 15.84 1.82 9.85
N ILE A 32 15.23 1.18 8.84
CA ILE A 32 14.63 -0.15 8.97
C ILE A 32 15.70 -1.20 9.27
N ALA A 33 16.85 -1.14 8.60
CA ALA A 33 17.98 -2.03 8.87
C ALA A 33 18.45 -1.93 10.33
N ASN A 34 18.49 -0.71 10.90
CA ASN A 34 18.80 -0.50 12.31
C ASN A 34 17.71 -1.10 13.23
N LEU A 35 16.43 -0.90 12.90
CA LEU A 35 15.32 -1.50 13.65
C LEU A 35 15.40 -3.04 13.68
N ILE A 36 15.80 -3.66 12.56
CA ILE A 36 15.99 -5.13 12.48
C ILE A 36 17.15 -5.57 13.38
N ARG A 37 18.32 -4.92 13.31
CA ARG A 37 19.49 -5.27 14.15
C ARG A 37 19.21 -5.11 15.64
N ASP A 38 18.42 -4.11 16.00
CA ASP A 38 18.04 -3.81 17.39
C ASP A 38 16.85 -4.65 17.90
N ASN A 39 16.30 -5.56 17.09
CA ASN A 39 15.07 -6.31 17.39
C ASN A 39 13.86 -5.42 17.75
N LYS A 40 13.73 -4.27 17.09
CA LYS A 40 12.63 -3.31 17.23
C LYS A 40 11.65 -3.38 16.05
N VAL A 41 11.36 -4.60 15.59
CA VAL A 41 10.56 -4.86 14.39
C VAL A 41 9.12 -4.31 14.48
N TYR A 42 8.58 -4.17 15.69
CA TYR A 42 7.26 -3.57 15.93
C TYR A 42 7.17 -2.08 15.51
N ARG A 43 8.29 -1.39 15.29
CA ARG A 43 8.31 0.00 14.77
C ARG A 43 8.34 0.09 13.24
N ILE A 44 8.51 -1.04 12.56
CA ILE A 44 8.58 -1.08 11.09
C ILE A 44 7.28 -0.59 10.44
N PRO A 45 6.06 -0.92 10.92
CA PRO A 45 4.83 -0.39 10.33
C PRO A 45 4.77 1.14 10.29
N SER A 46 5.19 1.82 11.37
CA SER A 46 5.29 3.29 11.37
C SER A 46 6.34 3.82 10.39
N SER A 47 7.43 3.05 10.18
CA SER A 47 8.45 3.38 9.17
C SER A 47 7.91 3.21 7.74
N ILE A 48 7.06 2.21 7.50
CA ILE A 48 6.36 2.02 6.21
C ILE A 48 5.40 3.19 5.95
N GLN A 49 4.59 3.57 6.94
CA GLN A 49 3.63 4.69 6.83
C GLN A 49 4.29 6.03 6.49
N THR A 50 5.49 6.28 7.04
CA THR A 50 6.28 7.49 6.78
C THR A 50 7.16 7.34 5.53
N GLY A 51 7.30 6.13 5.00
CA GLY A 51 8.11 5.75 3.85
C GLY A 51 7.43 5.93 2.50
N LYS A 52 6.31 6.67 2.40
CA LYS A 52 5.52 6.86 1.16
C LYS A 52 6.33 7.35 -0.04
N LYS A 53 7.39 8.14 0.19
CA LYS A 53 8.33 8.59 -0.86
C LYS A 53 9.10 7.45 -1.54
N PHE A 54 9.14 6.28 -0.92
CA PHE A 54 9.70 5.04 -1.47
C PHE A 54 8.59 4.07 -1.89
N GLU A 55 7.38 4.58 -2.10
CA GLU A 55 6.18 3.82 -2.45
C GLU A 55 5.81 2.73 -1.43
N MET A 56 6.33 2.84 -0.20
CA MET A 56 5.98 1.93 0.88
C MET A 56 4.51 2.07 1.24
N ARG A 57 3.88 0.94 1.55
CA ARG A 57 2.45 0.89 1.87
C ARG A 57 2.15 -0.30 2.74
N LEU A 58 1.29 -0.11 3.74
CA LEU A 58 0.76 -1.20 4.56
C LEU A 58 -0.34 -1.97 3.83
N LEU A 59 -0.51 -3.25 4.18
CA LEU A 59 -1.57 -4.09 3.60
C LEU A 59 -2.96 -3.45 3.77
N ASP A 60 -3.30 -3.02 4.98
CA ASP A 60 -4.61 -2.45 5.33
C ASP A 60 -4.91 -1.16 4.54
N GLU A 61 -3.88 -0.38 4.20
CA GLU A 61 -4.04 0.79 3.33
C GLU A 61 -4.39 0.38 1.90
N HIS A 62 -3.82 -0.73 1.41
CA HIS A 62 -4.15 -1.26 0.08
C HIS A 62 -5.52 -1.94 0.06
N LEU A 63 -5.88 -2.70 1.10
CA LEU A 63 -7.21 -3.27 1.27
C LEU A 63 -8.30 -2.20 1.27
N PHE A 64 -8.11 -1.13 2.06
CA PHE A 64 -9.04 0.00 2.08
C PHE A 64 -9.26 0.57 0.67
N GLN A 65 -8.18 0.80 -0.07
CA GLN A 65 -8.27 1.32 -1.43
C GLN A 65 -9.04 0.38 -2.36
N LEU A 66 -8.75 -0.92 -2.32
CA LEU A 66 -9.44 -1.90 -3.18
C LEU A 66 -10.94 -1.99 -2.86
N VAL A 67 -11.34 -1.84 -1.59
CA VAL A 67 -12.75 -1.78 -1.19
C VAL A 67 -13.42 -0.52 -1.77
N VAL A 68 -12.75 0.62 -1.62
CA VAL A 68 -13.28 1.90 -2.08
C VAL A 68 -13.37 1.99 -3.59
N ASP A 69 -12.40 1.42 -4.31
CA ASP A 69 -12.40 1.29 -5.77
C ASP A 69 -13.43 0.26 -6.27
N GLY A 70 -14.19 -0.37 -5.37
CA GLY A 70 -15.21 -1.37 -5.69
C GLY A 70 -14.64 -2.67 -6.27
N LYS A 71 -13.38 -2.99 -5.98
CA LYS A 71 -12.69 -4.18 -6.53
C LYS A 71 -12.90 -5.43 -5.69
N ILE A 72 -13.02 -5.27 -4.37
CA ILE A 72 -13.22 -6.36 -3.41
C ILE A 72 -14.34 -6.01 -2.44
N ASP A 73 -14.97 -7.04 -1.85
CA ASP A 73 -15.94 -6.82 -0.78
C ASP A 73 -15.24 -6.33 0.50
N ALA A 74 -15.91 -5.48 1.27
CA ALA A 74 -15.44 -5.02 2.57
C ALA A 74 -15.26 -6.19 3.55
N LYS A 75 -16.13 -7.20 3.48
CA LYS A 75 -16.02 -8.40 4.32
C LYS A 75 -14.71 -9.15 4.06
N ASP A 76 -14.42 -9.45 2.79
CA ASP A 76 -13.20 -10.16 2.41
C ASP A 76 -11.94 -9.35 2.75
N ALA A 77 -12.02 -8.02 2.68
CA ALA A 77 -10.94 -7.15 3.13
C ALA A 77 -10.70 -7.23 4.65
N LEU A 78 -11.76 -7.26 5.46
CA LEU A 78 -11.66 -7.38 6.92
C LEU A 78 -11.09 -8.74 7.35
N ASP A 79 -11.42 -9.81 6.64
CA ASP A 79 -10.89 -11.16 6.90
C ASP A 79 -9.37 -11.26 6.67
N GLN A 80 -8.79 -10.37 5.84
CA GLN A 80 -7.36 -10.34 5.52
C GLN A 80 -6.58 -9.22 6.20
N ALA A 81 -7.25 -8.31 6.91
CA ALA A 81 -6.62 -7.14 7.51
C ALA A 81 -5.75 -7.49 8.72
N HIS A 82 -4.68 -6.73 8.93
CA HIS A 82 -3.89 -6.81 10.16
C HIS A 82 -4.63 -6.19 11.34
N GLU A 83 -5.34 -5.08 11.13
CA GLU A 83 -6.16 -4.40 12.12
C GLU A 83 -7.62 -4.27 11.65
N PRO A 84 -8.43 -5.36 11.69
CA PRO A 84 -9.78 -5.36 11.13
C PRO A 84 -10.70 -4.28 11.72
N SER A 85 -10.62 -4.04 13.03
CA SER A 85 -11.44 -3.01 13.69
C SER A 85 -11.14 -1.60 13.16
N ALA A 86 -9.85 -1.28 12.98
CA ALA A 86 -9.43 0.01 12.46
C ALA A 86 -9.82 0.17 10.98
N LEU A 87 -9.65 -0.89 10.19
CA LEU A 87 -10.07 -0.90 8.78
C LEU A 87 -11.59 -0.72 8.64
N GLN A 88 -12.38 -1.41 9.47
CA GLN A 88 -13.84 -1.27 9.47
C GLN A 88 -14.27 0.17 9.75
N GLN A 89 -13.74 0.77 10.82
CA GLN A 89 -14.04 2.17 11.16
C GLN A 89 -13.68 3.12 10.01
N LYS A 90 -12.55 2.87 9.35
CA LYS A 90 -12.12 3.65 8.18
C LYS A 90 -13.08 3.50 6.99
N ILE A 91 -13.51 2.28 6.67
CA ILE A 91 -14.49 2.01 5.60
C ILE A 91 -15.82 2.72 5.91
N GLU A 92 -16.29 2.66 7.15
CA GLU A 92 -17.53 3.32 7.56
C GLU A 92 -17.43 4.84 7.51
N ALA A 93 -16.32 5.42 7.98
CA ALA A 93 -16.07 6.85 7.89
C ALA A 93 -16.07 7.33 6.43
N TYR A 94 -15.48 6.54 5.51
CA TYR A 94 -15.50 6.84 4.08
C TYR A 94 -16.93 6.80 3.51
N ARG A 95 -17.71 5.75 3.83
CA ARG A 95 -19.11 5.63 3.40
C ARG A 95 -20.00 6.76 3.91
N LYS A 96 -19.68 7.32 5.09
CA LYS A 96 -20.36 8.49 5.67
C LYS A 96 -19.87 9.82 5.10
N GLY A 97 -18.90 9.83 4.17
CA GLY A 97 -18.31 11.04 3.59
C GLY A 97 -17.42 11.82 4.55
N GLN A 98 -16.99 11.22 5.67
CA GLN A 98 -16.16 11.88 6.69
C GLN A 98 -14.67 11.91 6.31
N ILE A 99 -14.25 10.99 5.44
CA ILE A 99 -12.90 10.94 4.89
C ILE A 99 -12.96 10.77 3.38
N THR A 100 -11.99 11.33 2.67
CA THR A 100 -11.74 11.08 1.25
C THR A 100 -10.53 10.16 1.10
N LEU A 101 -10.42 9.46 -0.03
CA LEU A 101 -9.14 8.83 -0.32
C LEU A 101 -8.10 9.92 -0.53
N PRO A 102 -6.86 9.71 -0.05
CA PRO A 102 -5.76 10.52 -0.55
C PRO A 102 -5.74 10.36 -2.07
N GLN A 103 -5.86 11.48 -2.78
CA GLN A 103 -5.64 11.52 -4.22
C GLN A 103 -4.28 10.88 -4.46
N ARG A 104 -4.24 9.80 -5.25
CA ARG A 104 -2.96 9.34 -5.82
C ARG A 104 -2.42 10.56 -6.55
N GLU A 105 -1.34 11.15 -6.07
CA GLU A 105 -0.62 12.13 -6.87
C GLU A 105 -0.34 11.43 -8.21
N GLU A 106 -0.90 11.97 -9.29
CA GLU A 106 -0.71 11.56 -10.68
C GLU A 106 0.77 11.74 -11.14
N ALA A 107 1.72 11.72 -10.20
CA ALA A 107 3.08 12.20 -10.37
C ALA A 107 4.05 11.16 -10.97
N ALA A 108 3.70 9.88 -11.02
CA ALA A 108 4.61 8.87 -11.61
C ALA A 108 4.56 8.83 -13.15
N GLU A 109 3.46 9.29 -13.77
CA GLU A 109 3.32 9.26 -15.24
C GLU A 109 4.00 10.44 -15.93
N ALA A 110 4.29 11.54 -15.22
CA ALA A 110 4.95 12.72 -15.80
C ALA A 110 6.49 12.64 -15.82
N GLN A 111 7.11 11.84 -14.94
CA GLN A 111 8.58 11.83 -14.78
C GLN A 111 9.28 10.74 -15.62
N THR A 112 8.57 9.69 -16.03
CA THR A 112 9.16 8.60 -16.83
C THR A 112 9.35 9.00 -18.31
N GLN A 113 8.63 10.01 -18.81
CA GLN A 113 8.74 10.44 -20.23
C GLN A 113 9.88 11.44 -20.50
N GLN A 114 10.46 12.09 -19.47
CA GLN A 114 11.52 13.08 -19.66
C GLN A 114 12.94 12.50 -19.63
N GLU A 115 13.19 11.39 -18.93
CA GLU A 115 14.51 10.78 -18.89
C GLU A 115 14.85 9.99 -20.17
N ASP A 116 13.86 9.36 -20.81
CA ASP A 116 14.08 8.52 -22.01
C ASP A 116 14.38 9.36 -23.28
N THR A 117 14.03 10.64 -23.29
CA THR A 117 14.31 11.54 -24.44
C THR A 117 15.74 12.08 -24.45
N THR A 118 16.45 12.02 -23.31
CA THR A 118 17.80 12.59 -23.19
C THR A 118 18.89 11.59 -23.61
N VAL A 119 18.61 10.28 -23.56
CA VAL A 119 19.61 9.23 -23.86
C VAL A 119 19.71 8.93 -25.37
N LEU A 120 18.73 9.30 -26.19
CA LEU A 120 18.74 9.09 -27.64
C LEU A 120 19.40 10.23 -28.45
N ARG A 121 20.08 11.18 -27.79
CA ARG A 121 20.84 12.28 -28.43
C ARG A 121 22.33 12.32 -28.07
N ARG A 122 22.97 11.16 -27.94
CA ARG A 122 24.44 11.05 -27.93
C ARG A 122 24.91 9.88 -28.76
#